data_AF-A0A3S4VH60-F1
#
_entry.id   AF-A0A3S4VH60-F1
#
_cell.length_a   1.000
_cell.length_b   1.000
_cell.length_c   1.000
_cell.angle_alpha   90.00
_cell.angle_beta   90.00
_cell.angle_gamma   90.00
#
_symmetry.space_group_name_H-M   'P 1'
#
loop_
_entity.id
_entity.type
_entity.pdbx_description
1 polymer ?
#
loop_
_entity_poly.entity_id
_entity_poly.type
_entity_poly.pdbx_seq_one_letter_code
_entity_poly.pdbx_strand_id
1 'polypeptide(L)'
;MKDIQPLKTLTDDAAAAWIKQRVTNVIKSYHNAADVIAEPIQNAVDEVLSAESIGDTGQVRIVLDTDEDRIAVWDNGRGIGSDIIERYLAPDVGSKREAFLKGLVRGHKGVGLTFLAYGFNFFEVESRTSDEHYRVRIEGGRSWVESTDSSVEPPIGKLSVVGVDVHDGRLAAPGTIVTIGLGPLTEPRSLRHAFPSIDYAATAIRNQTAIGIVEPPAITKKRKLVATLEYRAHGNSDSRDVPALYRYPHMDTRAGVRTLDLGNWLKKNRGTEPQAKERKAYHACYMNLSPDDLLELIKDRHGEKLVTSEEVSTFVRQHEVSAYCLFSYSASYRDQIREAWNIPGNRKFLYSPSLRIATDGMISSWSREIALTHRGFNVDRTWIVYSMRGIEPDLGRKDFPPEVKDFIAITEELIANDVANKSRPFLRIAPPRSSGTPSGYVSPAVKAYQRRQRPLNPRHIPGFGDIQLATEPVSEQDVIALFNELVGMGILCHLRPVFYSGFDYYDSYFEYAEAVTDSQVRELLPGITDVDEREREGVAEFKFNADSIIDDIVASIKKWTDMTFLLCWEIGKNQRSLGGDEITIDEPSDPASRRYHGITHIGRLQSGGDHTVFILALKDFLRIVSADS
;
A
#
# COMPACT_ATOMS: atom_id res chain seq x y z
N MET A 1 -34.19 -37.64 17.05
CA MET A 1 -32.98 -36.92 16.61
C MET A 1 -31.79 -37.65 17.20
N LYS A 2 -30.73 -37.88 16.41
CA LYS A 2 -29.47 -38.45 16.90
C LYS A 2 -28.51 -37.28 17.04
N ASP A 3 -28.15 -36.94 18.27
CA ASP A 3 -27.18 -35.88 18.51
C ASP A 3 -25.81 -36.36 18.02
N ILE A 4 -25.35 -35.73 16.94
CA ILE A 4 -24.00 -35.92 16.43
C ILE A 4 -23.16 -34.86 17.11
N GLN A 5 -22.25 -35.28 17.98
CA GLN A 5 -21.17 -34.44 18.49
C GLN A 5 -19.92 -34.70 17.64
N PRO A 6 -19.69 -33.94 16.55
CA PRO A 6 -18.64 -34.23 15.57
C PRO A 6 -17.21 -34.18 16.13
N LEU A 7 -17.02 -33.64 17.34
CA LEU A 7 -15.73 -33.56 18.02
C LEU A 7 -15.45 -34.76 18.94
N LYS A 8 -16.41 -35.67 19.15
CA LYS A 8 -16.27 -36.83 20.05
C LYS A 8 -15.43 -37.98 19.44
N THR A 9 -15.14 -37.90 18.15
CA THR A 9 -14.36 -38.88 17.37
C THR A 9 -12.88 -38.51 17.22
N LEU A 10 -12.41 -37.45 17.88
CA LEU A 10 -10.99 -37.10 17.90
C LEU A 10 -10.25 -38.11 18.78
N THR A 11 -9.45 -38.98 18.17
CA THR A 11 -8.48 -39.87 18.85
C THR A 11 -7.28 -39.05 19.36
N ASP A 12 -6.45 -39.63 20.23
CA ASP A 12 -5.21 -38.98 20.71
C ASP A 12 -4.28 -38.58 19.54
N ASP A 13 -4.23 -39.39 18.47
CA ASP A 13 -3.49 -39.07 17.24
C ASP A 13 -4.10 -37.88 16.47
N ALA A 14 -5.43 -37.77 16.44
CA ALA A 14 -6.12 -36.64 15.82
C ALA A 14 -5.91 -35.34 16.64
N ALA A 15 -5.81 -35.44 17.96
CA ALA A 15 -5.47 -34.33 18.83
C ALA A 15 -4.03 -33.84 18.60
N ALA A 16 -3.05 -34.75 18.47
CA ALA A 16 -1.66 -34.40 18.17
C ALA A 16 -1.52 -33.70 16.81
N ALA A 17 -2.18 -34.23 15.76
CA ALA A 17 -2.21 -33.60 14.44
C ALA A 17 -2.87 -32.22 14.46
N TRP A 18 -3.95 -32.06 15.23
CA TRP A 18 -4.64 -30.78 15.39
C TRP A 18 -3.75 -29.74 16.10
N ILE A 19 -3.03 -30.12 17.16
CA ILE A 19 -2.08 -29.24 17.87
C ILE A 19 -0.97 -28.78 16.90
N LYS A 20 -0.38 -29.71 16.14
CA LYS A 20 0.64 -29.39 15.14
C LYS A 20 0.10 -28.42 14.09
N GLN A 21 -1.11 -28.66 13.59
CA GLN A 21 -1.75 -27.75 12.63
C GLN A 21 -2.01 -26.37 13.24
N ARG A 22 -2.41 -26.29 14.52
CA ARG A 22 -2.62 -25.03 15.23
C ARG A 22 -1.33 -24.23 15.35
N VAL A 23 -0.24 -24.86 15.79
CA VAL A 23 1.10 -24.24 15.87
C VAL A 23 1.58 -23.80 14.49
N THR A 24 1.36 -24.64 13.45
CA THR A 24 1.68 -24.30 12.06
C THR A 24 0.96 -23.03 11.61
N ASN A 25 -0.33 -22.89 11.92
CA ASN A 25 -1.11 -21.72 11.57
C ASN A 25 -0.59 -20.47 12.31
N VAL A 26 -0.25 -20.59 13.60
CA VAL A 26 0.38 -19.49 14.35
C VAL A 26 1.65 -19.05 13.65
N ILE A 27 2.57 -19.98 13.32
CA ILE A 27 3.84 -19.63 12.67
C ILE A 27 3.62 -18.98 11.30
N LYS A 28 2.70 -19.49 10.48
CA LYS A 28 2.35 -18.89 9.17
C LYS A 28 1.77 -17.48 9.29
N SER A 29 1.18 -17.15 10.44
CA SER A 29 0.74 -15.79 10.77
C SER A 29 1.89 -14.83 11.10
N TYR A 30 3.15 -15.27 11.15
CA TYR A 30 4.35 -14.42 11.26
C TYR A 30 5.25 -14.66 10.05
N HIS A 31 5.49 -13.64 9.25
CA HIS A 31 6.30 -13.77 8.01
C HIS A 31 7.10 -12.51 7.68
N ASN A 32 6.98 -11.45 8.48
CA ASN A 32 7.83 -10.28 8.33
C ASN A 32 9.16 -10.56 9.02
N ALA A 33 10.27 -10.18 8.38
CA ALA A 33 11.59 -10.30 8.99
C ALA A 33 11.72 -9.58 10.34
N ALA A 34 10.85 -8.60 10.61
CA ALA A 34 10.76 -7.89 11.89
C ALA A 34 10.08 -8.69 13.01
N ASP A 35 9.27 -9.69 12.69
CA ASP A 35 8.47 -10.43 13.67
C ASP A 35 9.36 -11.12 14.71
N VAL A 36 10.53 -11.61 14.28
CA VAL A 36 11.51 -12.31 15.12
C VAL A 36 12.15 -11.40 16.17
N ILE A 37 12.15 -10.08 15.97
CA ILE A 37 12.55 -9.11 17.00
C ILE A 37 11.34 -8.50 17.71
N ALA A 38 10.21 -8.31 17.02
CA ALA A 38 9.05 -7.61 17.56
C ALA A 38 8.41 -8.36 18.73
N GLU A 39 8.23 -9.67 18.62
CA GLU A 39 7.58 -10.48 19.64
C GLU A 39 8.40 -10.59 20.96
N PRO A 40 9.69 -10.98 20.97
CA PRO A 40 10.45 -11.05 22.21
C PRO A 40 10.65 -9.67 22.84
N ILE A 41 10.83 -8.62 22.04
CA ILE A 41 10.90 -7.23 22.52
C ILE A 41 9.59 -6.81 23.17
N GLN A 42 8.44 -7.14 22.58
CA GLN A 42 7.16 -6.82 23.18
C GLN A 42 6.98 -7.52 24.53
N ASN A 43 7.31 -8.81 24.63
CA ASN A 43 7.23 -9.54 25.90
C ASN A 43 8.09 -8.88 26.98
N ALA A 44 9.33 -8.53 26.63
CA ALA A 44 10.24 -7.79 27.51
C ALA A 44 9.65 -6.44 27.95
N VAL A 45 9.13 -5.64 27.04
CA VAL A 45 8.52 -4.34 27.36
C VAL A 45 7.29 -4.52 28.27
N ASP A 46 6.43 -5.50 28.00
CA ASP A 46 5.23 -5.74 28.80
C ASP A 46 5.58 -6.19 30.24
N GLU A 47 6.62 -7.03 30.42
CA GLU A 47 7.10 -7.41 31.75
C GLU A 47 7.73 -6.24 32.50
N VAL A 48 8.51 -5.42 31.79
CA VAL A 48 9.10 -4.20 32.36
C VAL A 48 8.02 -3.23 32.81
N LEU A 49 6.98 -2.98 32.01
CA LEU A 49 5.93 -2.02 32.37
C LEU A 49 5.01 -2.54 33.49
N SER A 50 4.90 -3.85 33.65
CA SER A 50 4.07 -4.50 34.66
C SER A 50 4.77 -4.70 36.02
N ALA A 51 6.09 -4.54 36.08
CA ALA A 51 6.86 -4.84 37.29
C ALA A 51 6.65 -3.82 38.41
N GLU A 52 6.17 -4.21 39.59
CA GLU A 52 6.08 -3.26 40.72
C GLU A 52 7.41 -3.07 41.46
N SER A 53 8.31 -4.05 41.33
CA SER A 53 9.59 -4.13 42.05
C SER A 53 10.72 -3.30 41.44
N ILE A 54 10.53 -2.74 40.25
CA ILE A 54 11.54 -1.88 39.61
C ILE A 54 11.19 -0.41 39.78
N GLY A 55 12.22 0.41 39.96
CA GLY A 55 12.08 1.86 40.10
C GLY A 55 11.63 2.54 38.79
N ASP A 56 11.93 3.83 38.67
CA ASP A 56 11.42 4.68 37.59
C ASP A 56 11.97 4.35 36.19
N THR A 57 12.91 3.41 36.08
CA THR A 57 13.55 3.05 34.80
C THR A 57 13.48 1.55 34.53
N GLY A 58 12.73 1.21 33.49
CA GLY A 58 12.72 -0.10 32.86
C GLY A 58 13.82 -0.23 31.81
N GLN A 59 14.43 -1.42 31.71
CA GLN A 59 15.55 -1.69 30.82
C GLN A 59 15.25 -2.88 29.92
N VAL A 60 15.50 -2.70 28.62
CA VAL A 60 15.48 -3.79 27.63
C VAL A 60 16.82 -3.78 26.88
N ARG A 61 17.50 -4.91 26.82
CA ARG A 61 18.72 -5.06 26.00
C ARG A 61 18.45 -6.07 24.91
N ILE A 62 18.64 -5.65 23.66
CA ILE A 62 18.52 -6.48 22.47
C ILE A 62 19.92 -6.82 21.99
N VAL A 63 20.19 -8.10 21.78
CA VAL A 63 21.42 -8.61 21.17
C VAL A 63 21.06 -9.25 19.85
N LEU A 64 21.64 -8.75 18.76
CA LEU A 64 21.58 -9.36 17.44
C LEU A 64 22.96 -9.91 17.09
N ASP A 65 23.11 -11.22 17.19
CA ASP A 65 24.35 -11.92 16.86
C ASP A 65 24.29 -12.48 15.44
N THR A 66 24.85 -11.74 14.48
CA THR A 66 24.80 -12.11 13.06
C THR A 66 25.85 -13.13 12.65
N ASP A 67 26.77 -13.47 13.55
CA ASP A 67 27.75 -14.54 13.32
C ASP A 67 27.18 -15.89 13.74
N GLU A 68 26.39 -15.93 14.82
CA GLU A 68 25.68 -17.13 15.27
C GLU A 68 24.23 -17.23 14.80
N ASP A 69 23.72 -16.21 14.10
CA ASP A 69 22.31 -16.08 13.71
C ASP A 69 21.35 -16.19 14.92
N ARG A 70 21.72 -15.54 16.03
CA ARG A 70 20.95 -15.55 17.30
C ARG A 70 20.42 -14.19 17.70
N ILE A 71 19.20 -14.17 18.22
CA ILE A 71 18.60 -13.01 18.87
C ILE A 71 18.47 -13.31 20.35
N ALA A 72 18.89 -12.39 21.21
CA ALA A 72 18.58 -12.43 22.63
C ALA A 72 17.96 -11.10 23.09
N VAL A 73 16.90 -11.15 23.88
CA VAL A 73 16.23 -9.98 24.45
C VAL A 73 16.15 -10.12 25.95
N TRP A 74 16.86 -9.23 26.66
CA TRP A 74 16.88 -9.13 28.12
C TRP A 74 15.89 -8.07 28.58
N ASP A 75 15.23 -8.35 29.69
CA ASP A 75 14.52 -7.36 30.48
C ASP A 75 14.88 -7.45 31.96
N ASN A 76 14.69 -6.34 32.67
CA ASN A 76 14.73 -6.29 34.13
C ASN A 76 13.32 -6.34 34.75
N GLY A 77 12.37 -7.00 34.10
CA GLY A 77 10.98 -7.07 34.55
C GLY A 77 10.78 -8.01 35.75
N ARG A 78 9.58 -8.56 35.86
CA ARG A 78 9.18 -9.42 37.00
C ARG A 78 9.83 -10.80 36.98
N GLY A 79 10.29 -11.26 35.82
CA GLY A 79 10.50 -12.67 35.55
C GLY A 79 9.17 -13.42 35.38
N ILE A 80 9.28 -14.67 34.93
CA ILE A 80 8.18 -15.62 34.73
C ILE A 80 8.38 -16.80 35.70
N GLY A 81 7.34 -17.17 36.46
CA GLY A 81 7.40 -18.33 37.36
C GLY A 81 7.47 -19.66 36.61
N SER A 82 8.17 -20.67 37.14
CA SER A 82 8.28 -21.98 36.50
C SER A 82 6.97 -22.75 36.47
N ASP A 83 6.06 -22.46 37.41
CA ASP A 83 4.74 -23.07 37.52
C ASP A 83 3.79 -22.69 36.36
N ILE A 84 4.06 -21.55 35.69
CA ILE A 84 3.25 -21.03 34.60
C ILE A 84 3.93 -21.10 33.23
N ILE A 85 5.25 -21.34 33.15
CA ILE A 85 5.98 -21.31 31.87
C ILE A 85 5.52 -22.38 30.89
N GLU A 86 5.20 -23.59 31.38
CA GLU A 86 4.66 -24.68 30.56
C GLU A 86 3.36 -24.23 29.86
N ARG A 87 2.49 -23.55 30.61
CA ARG A 87 1.22 -23.02 30.07
C ARG A 87 1.46 -21.94 29.03
N TYR A 88 2.46 -21.06 29.21
CA TYR A 88 2.74 -19.97 28.28
C TYR A 88 3.41 -20.42 26.97
N LEU A 89 4.05 -21.59 26.99
CA LEU A 89 4.63 -22.20 25.79
C LEU A 89 3.58 -22.95 24.96
N ALA A 90 2.45 -23.33 25.57
CA ALA A 90 1.32 -23.94 24.88
C ALA A 90 0.52 -22.92 24.03
N PRO A 91 0.00 -23.32 22.86
CA PRO A 91 -0.80 -22.44 22.02
C PRO A 91 -2.10 -21.98 22.72
N ASP A 92 -2.51 -20.74 22.45
CA ASP A 92 -3.79 -20.12 22.87
C ASP A 92 -4.00 -19.95 24.38
N VAL A 93 -2.94 -20.08 25.19
CA VAL A 93 -3.03 -19.89 26.65
C VAL A 93 -2.41 -18.55 27.03
N GLY A 94 -3.26 -17.56 27.31
CA GLY A 94 -2.85 -16.23 27.75
C GLY A 94 -3.48 -15.82 29.09
N SER A 95 -2.70 -15.20 29.97
CA SER A 95 -3.15 -14.67 31.29
C SER A 95 -3.42 -13.16 31.28
N LYS A 96 -3.12 -12.47 30.18
CA LYS A 96 -2.92 -11.00 30.15
C LYS A 96 -4.14 -10.18 29.66
N ARG A 97 -5.30 -10.82 29.45
CA ARG A 97 -6.49 -10.16 28.87
C ARG A 97 -7.01 -8.98 29.70
N GLU A 98 -7.09 -9.13 31.02
CA GLU A 98 -7.57 -8.06 31.90
C GLU A 98 -6.59 -6.85 31.94
N ALA A 99 -5.28 -7.11 31.93
CA ALA A 99 -4.27 -6.07 31.89
C ALA A 99 -4.25 -5.31 30.56
N PHE A 100 -4.54 -5.99 29.45
CA PHE A 100 -4.67 -5.38 28.12
C PHE A 100 -5.88 -4.44 28.05
N LEU A 101 -7.04 -4.86 28.55
CA LEU A 101 -8.23 -3.98 28.63
C LEU A 101 -7.98 -2.73 29.49
N LYS A 102 -7.06 -2.80 30.45
CA LYS A 102 -6.62 -1.66 31.28
C LYS A 102 -5.49 -0.83 30.64
N GLY A 103 -4.99 -1.22 29.46
CA GLY A 103 -3.90 -0.55 28.75
C GLY A 103 -2.52 -0.70 29.41
N LEU A 104 -2.34 -1.72 30.27
CA LEU A 104 -1.10 -1.95 31.01
C LEU A 104 -0.09 -2.80 30.23
N VAL A 105 -0.56 -3.62 29.30
CA VAL A 105 0.24 -4.52 28.45
C VAL A 105 -0.27 -4.46 27.03
N ARG A 106 0.60 -4.75 26.05
CA ARG A 106 0.27 -4.72 24.62
C ARG A 106 -0.06 -6.10 24.06
N GLY A 107 0.37 -7.18 24.73
CA GLY A 107 0.12 -8.56 24.33
C GLY A 107 -0.88 -9.28 25.22
N HIS A 108 -1.91 -9.88 24.63
CA HIS A 108 -2.93 -10.66 25.36
C HIS A 108 -3.36 -11.97 24.70
N LYS A 109 -2.97 -12.22 23.45
CA LYS A 109 -3.46 -13.36 22.66
C LYS A 109 -2.86 -14.73 23.05
N GLY A 110 -1.76 -14.76 23.81
CA GLY A 110 -1.17 -16.01 24.31
C GLY A 110 -0.54 -16.91 23.23
N VAL A 111 -0.12 -16.34 22.09
CA VAL A 111 0.48 -17.09 20.97
C VAL A 111 1.95 -16.71 20.69
N GLY A 112 2.42 -15.61 21.29
CA GLY A 112 3.76 -15.08 21.03
C GLY A 112 4.89 -16.00 21.46
N LEU A 113 4.81 -16.56 22.66
CA LEU A 113 5.80 -17.52 23.15
C LEU A 113 5.72 -18.85 22.38
N THR A 114 4.54 -19.26 21.93
CA THR A 114 4.40 -20.41 21.00
C THR A 114 5.12 -20.15 19.68
N PHE A 115 4.96 -18.97 19.09
CA PHE A 115 5.71 -18.57 17.90
C PHE A 115 7.23 -18.65 18.13
N LEU A 116 7.72 -18.13 19.27
CA LEU A 116 9.15 -18.17 19.59
C LEU A 116 9.66 -19.58 19.91
N ALA A 117 8.85 -20.45 20.50
CA ALA A 117 9.25 -21.81 20.84
C ALA A 117 9.31 -22.73 19.61
N TYR A 118 8.35 -22.60 18.69
CA TYR A 118 8.18 -23.54 17.56
C TYR A 118 8.51 -22.94 16.19
N GLY A 119 8.64 -21.61 16.09
CA GLY A 119 9.12 -20.93 14.87
C GLY A 119 10.61 -21.13 14.61
N PHE A 120 11.35 -21.62 15.61
CA PHE A 120 12.81 -21.74 15.59
C PHE A 120 13.27 -23.13 16.02
N ASN A 121 14.48 -23.53 15.60
CA ASN A 121 15.08 -24.79 16.06
C ASN A 121 15.83 -24.64 17.38
N PHE A 122 16.09 -23.42 17.80
CA PHE A 122 16.65 -23.10 19.10
C PHE A 122 15.78 -22.04 19.75
N PHE A 123 15.21 -22.36 20.90
CA PHE A 123 14.52 -21.44 21.78
C PHE A 123 15.01 -21.68 23.20
N GLU A 124 15.27 -20.60 23.91
CA GLU A 124 15.64 -20.64 25.31
C GLU A 124 15.04 -19.46 26.05
N VAL A 125 14.41 -19.74 27.18
CA VAL A 125 14.03 -18.72 28.16
C VAL A 125 14.82 -18.95 29.43
N GLU A 126 15.48 -17.92 29.94
CA GLU A 126 16.01 -17.90 31.29
C GLU A 126 15.25 -16.85 32.07
N SER A 127 14.77 -17.21 33.25
CA SER A 127 13.90 -16.36 34.04
C SER A 127 14.39 -16.36 35.47
N ARG A 128 14.39 -15.18 36.08
CA ARG A 128 14.66 -14.98 37.49
C ARG A 128 13.53 -14.19 38.11
N THR A 129 12.94 -14.73 39.17
CA THR A 129 11.97 -14.03 40.03
C THR A 129 12.65 -13.73 41.38
N SER A 130 11.87 -13.33 42.39
CA SER A 130 12.35 -13.26 43.77
C SER A 130 12.74 -14.62 44.35
N ASP A 131 12.08 -15.68 43.88
CA ASP A 131 12.08 -16.99 44.57
C ASP A 131 12.83 -18.06 43.79
N GLU A 132 13.00 -17.88 42.49
CA GLU A 132 13.61 -18.88 41.62
C GLU A 132 14.43 -18.28 40.48
N HIS A 133 15.35 -19.09 39.97
CA HIS A 133 16.14 -18.81 38.79
C HIS A 133 16.26 -20.09 37.99
N TYR A 134 15.70 -20.12 36.78
CA TYR A 134 15.70 -21.32 35.95
C TYR A 134 15.89 -20.97 34.48
N ARG A 135 16.11 -22.02 33.69
CA ARG A 135 16.20 -21.97 32.24
C ARG A 135 15.34 -23.07 31.64
N VAL A 136 14.59 -22.77 30.59
CA VAL A 136 13.92 -23.76 29.74
C VAL A 136 14.50 -23.66 28.35
N ARG A 137 14.94 -24.80 27.79
CA ARG A 137 15.42 -24.90 26.41
C ARG A 137 14.57 -25.86 25.60
N ILE A 138 14.19 -25.43 24.41
CA ILE A 138 13.50 -26.23 23.39
C ILE A 138 14.37 -26.26 22.14
N GLU A 139 14.65 -27.46 21.64
CA GLU A 139 15.41 -27.67 20.40
C GLU A 139 14.56 -28.44 19.39
N GLY A 140 14.72 -28.13 18.10
CA GLY A 140 14.03 -28.83 17.01
C GLY A 140 12.58 -28.40 16.75
N GLY A 141 12.10 -27.31 17.35
CA GLY A 141 10.70 -26.85 17.20
C GLY A 141 10.27 -26.61 15.76
N ARG A 142 11.07 -25.84 15.00
CA ARG A 142 10.78 -25.57 13.59
C ARG A 142 10.81 -26.84 12.73
N SER A 143 11.77 -27.74 13.01
CA SER A 143 11.92 -29.00 12.29
C SER A 143 10.73 -29.93 12.52
N TRP A 144 10.20 -29.97 13.75
CA TRP A 144 8.98 -30.71 14.06
C TRP A 144 7.79 -30.18 13.26
N VAL A 145 7.58 -28.86 13.23
CA VAL A 145 6.47 -28.23 12.50
C VAL A 145 6.53 -28.55 11.01
N GLU A 146 7.70 -28.47 10.38
CA GLU A 146 7.89 -28.70 8.95
C GLU A 146 7.93 -30.20 8.58
N SER A 147 8.13 -31.10 9.54
CA SER A 147 8.18 -32.54 9.26
C SER A 147 6.84 -33.06 8.73
N THR A 148 6.88 -33.75 7.59
CA THR A 148 5.74 -34.52 7.07
C THR A 148 5.65 -35.93 7.68
N ASP A 149 6.68 -36.36 8.41
CA ASP A 149 6.72 -37.64 9.09
C ASP A 149 5.96 -37.53 10.41
N SER A 150 4.85 -38.29 10.51
CA SER A 150 3.99 -38.34 11.68
C SER A 150 4.62 -39.05 12.88
N SER A 151 5.76 -39.74 12.69
CA SER A 151 6.51 -40.38 13.78
C SER A 151 7.42 -39.41 14.54
N VAL A 152 7.65 -38.20 14.01
CA VAL A 152 8.46 -37.18 14.69
C VAL A 152 7.65 -36.58 15.84
N GLU A 153 8.05 -36.90 17.06
CA GLU A 153 7.42 -36.38 18.28
C GLU A 153 7.65 -34.87 18.44
N PRO A 154 6.72 -34.15 19.12
CA PRO A 154 6.91 -32.76 19.49
C PRO A 154 8.18 -32.57 20.35
N PRO A 155 8.89 -31.44 20.21
CA PRO A 155 10.08 -31.19 21.00
C PRO A 155 9.73 -31.03 22.49
N ILE A 156 10.60 -31.53 23.36
CA ILE A 156 10.42 -31.47 24.82
C ILE A 156 11.23 -30.29 25.38
N GLY A 157 10.58 -29.43 26.17
CA GLY A 157 11.24 -28.38 26.93
C GLY A 157 12.04 -28.94 28.10
N LYS A 158 13.34 -28.68 28.13
CA LYS A 158 14.22 -29.08 29.24
C LYS A 158 14.33 -27.92 30.22
N LEU A 159 13.73 -28.08 31.40
CA LEU A 159 13.88 -27.14 32.52
C LEU A 159 15.14 -27.48 33.33
N SER A 160 15.90 -26.46 33.70
CA SER A 160 17.07 -26.58 34.56
C SER A 160 17.11 -25.41 35.55
N VAL A 161 17.24 -25.71 36.83
CA VAL A 161 17.32 -24.72 37.91
C VAL A 161 18.76 -24.21 38.01
N VAL A 162 18.93 -22.89 37.95
CA VAL A 162 20.26 -22.25 38.07
C VAL A 162 20.73 -22.33 39.52
N GLY A 163 22.02 -22.65 39.70
CA GLY A 163 22.62 -22.95 41.01
C GLY A 163 22.45 -24.41 41.46
N VAL A 164 21.56 -25.17 40.80
CA VAL A 164 21.34 -26.61 41.07
C VAL A 164 21.81 -27.45 39.88
N ASP A 165 21.17 -27.27 38.72
CA ASP A 165 21.44 -28.03 37.49
C ASP A 165 22.46 -27.34 36.58
N VAL A 166 22.58 -26.01 36.69
CA VAL A 166 23.51 -25.18 35.90
C VAL A 166 24.22 -24.20 36.83
N HIS A 167 25.55 -24.14 36.79
CA HIS A 167 26.32 -23.39 37.78
C HIS A 167 26.19 -21.87 37.65
N ASP A 168 26.10 -21.32 36.44
CA ASP A 168 26.04 -19.86 36.21
C ASP A 168 24.81 -19.44 35.40
N GLY A 169 24.00 -18.58 36.00
CA GLY A 169 22.93 -17.86 35.32
C GLY A 169 23.42 -16.50 34.80
N ARG A 170 22.77 -16.00 33.74
CA ARG A 170 23.03 -14.70 33.14
C ARG A 170 22.28 -13.55 33.82
N LEU A 171 21.24 -13.86 34.62
CA LEU A 171 20.48 -12.87 35.39
C LEU A 171 20.97 -12.75 36.84
N ALA A 172 21.43 -11.56 37.22
CA ALA A 172 21.82 -11.25 38.59
C ALA A 172 20.64 -10.78 39.47
N ALA A 173 19.55 -10.32 38.86
CA ALA A 173 18.36 -9.79 39.51
C ALA A 173 17.09 -10.25 38.74
N PRO A 174 15.87 -10.01 39.26
CA PRO A 174 14.65 -10.38 38.55
C PRO A 174 14.59 -9.83 37.11
N GLY A 175 14.05 -10.64 36.22
CA GLY A 175 14.01 -10.35 34.80
C GLY A 175 13.88 -11.60 33.94
N THR A 176 13.80 -11.41 32.64
CA THR A 176 13.70 -12.50 31.67
C THR A 176 14.70 -12.32 30.53
N ILE A 177 15.09 -13.47 30.00
CA ILE A 177 16.00 -13.66 28.90
C ILE A 177 15.27 -14.53 27.90
N VAL A 178 15.01 -14.01 26.70
CA VAL A 178 14.50 -14.85 25.60
C VAL A 178 15.53 -14.89 24.49
N THR A 179 15.96 -16.10 24.12
CA THR A 179 16.93 -16.35 23.05
C THR A 179 16.31 -17.24 21.98
N ILE A 180 16.45 -16.85 20.71
CA ILE A 180 16.06 -17.67 19.55
C ILE A 180 17.22 -17.78 18.56
N GLY A 181 17.32 -18.92 17.88
CA GLY A 181 18.30 -19.16 16.82
C GLY A 181 17.62 -19.30 15.46
N LEU A 182 18.09 -18.53 14.48
CA LEU A 182 17.66 -18.66 13.09
C LEU A 182 18.40 -19.80 12.39
N GLY A 183 17.88 -20.20 11.23
CA GLY A 183 18.52 -21.18 10.39
C GLY A 183 17.80 -21.40 9.05
N PRO A 184 18.18 -22.42 8.27
CA PRO A 184 17.66 -22.65 6.92
C PRO A 184 16.13 -22.79 6.82
N LEU A 185 15.48 -23.25 7.90
CA LEU A 185 14.03 -23.46 7.97
C LEU A 185 13.24 -22.27 8.53
N THR A 186 13.92 -21.24 9.03
CA THR A 186 13.27 -20.07 9.68
C THR A 186 13.06 -18.94 8.67
N GLU A 187 12.16 -18.03 9.00
CA GLU A 187 11.96 -16.79 8.23
C GLU A 187 12.08 -15.58 9.18
N PRO A 188 13.15 -14.76 9.06
CA PRO A 188 14.23 -14.86 8.08
C PRO A 188 15.18 -16.04 8.38
N ARG A 189 15.96 -16.44 7.36
CA ARG A 189 16.98 -17.52 7.48
C ARG A 189 18.32 -17.05 8.07
N SER A 190 18.59 -15.75 7.96
CA SER A 190 19.87 -15.13 8.37
C SER A 190 19.63 -13.72 8.87
N LEU A 191 20.16 -13.40 10.05
CA LEU A 191 20.11 -12.07 10.66
C LEU A 191 20.93 -11.07 9.86
N ARG A 192 22.10 -11.45 9.35
CA ARG A 192 22.93 -10.55 8.55
C ARG A 192 22.18 -10.02 7.32
N HIS A 193 21.35 -10.85 6.69
CA HIS A 193 20.56 -10.45 5.53
C HIS A 193 19.33 -9.63 5.94
N ALA A 194 18.66 -10.03 7.02
CA ALA A 194 17.46 -9.36 7.53
C ALA A 194 17.76 -7.97 8.11
N PHE A 195 18.87 -7.87 8.86
CA PHE A 195 19.34 -6.69 9.58
C PHE A 195 20.80 -6.41 9.21
N PRO A 196 21.08 -5.80 8.04
CA PRO A 196 22.43 -5.71 7.47
C PRO A 196 23.37 -4.72 8.18
N SER A 197 22.88 -3.91 9.11
CA SER A 197 23.70 -2.97 9.89
C SER A 197 23.04 -2.62 11.22
N ILE A 198 23.84 -2.12 12.16
CA ILE A 198 23.34 -1.60 13.44
C ILE A 198 22.38 -0.41 13.25
N ASP A 199 22.61 0.45 12.25
CA ASP A 199 21.71 1.57 11.91
C ASP A 199 20.34 1.07 11.44
N TYR A 200 20.35 0.05 10.58
CA TYR A 200 19.13 -0.58 10.10
C TYR A 200 18.38 -1.26 11.25
N ALA A 201 19.08 -2.06 12.06
CA ALA A 201 18.52 -2.75 13.21
C ALA A 201 17.90 -1.77 14.22
N ALA A 202 18.62 -0.70 14.59
CA ALA A 202 18.11 0.33 15.49
C ALA A 202 16.85 1.01 14.93
N THR A 203 16.80 1.25 13.62
CA THR A 203 15.61 1.81 12.95
C THR A 203 14.46 0.82 12.92
N ALA A 204 14.70 -0.45 12.62
CA ALA A 204 13.69 -1.50 12.65
C ALA A 204 13.10 -1.66 14.05
N ILE A 205 13.94 -1.68 15.10
CA ILE A 205 13.48 -1.70 16.50
C ILE A 205 12.55 -0.52 16.79
N ARG A 206 12.91 0.70 16.38
CA ARG A 206 12.07 1.90 16.59
C ARG A 206 10.82 1.96 15.72
N ASN A 207 10.80 1.33 14.56
CA ASN A 207 9.72 1.50 13.59
C ASN A 207 8.86 0.26 13.39
N GLN A 208 9.15 -0.85 14.07
CA GLN A 208 8.44 -2.12 13.92
C GLN A 208 8.23 -2.87 15.25
N THR A 209 8.65 -2.32 16.40
CA THR A 209 8.58 -3.04 17.70
C THR A 209 8.00 -2.15 18.82
N ALA A 210 7.75 -2.74 19.99
CA ALA A 210 7.21 -2.05 21.17
C ALA A 210 8.16 -0.99 21.77
N ILE A 211 9.44 -0.97 21.40
CA ILE A 211 10.36 0.13 21.77
C ILE A 211 9.97 1.43 21.08
N GLY A 212 9.45 1.33 19.85
CA GLY A 212 9.04 2.43 19.00
C GLY A 212 7.74 3.10 19.42
N ILE A 213 7.71 3.73 20.59
CA ILE A 213 6.47 4.31 21.12
C ILE A 213 5.96 5.43 20.20
N VAL A 214 4.73 5.30 19.72
CA VAL A 214 3.99 6.34 18.99
C VAL A 214 3.14 7.13 19.99
N GLU A 215 3.25 8.46 19.98
CA GLU A 215 2.55 9.36 20.90
C GLU A 215 1.55 10.26 20.16
N PRO A 216 0.38 10.62 20.74
CA PRO A 216 -0.47 9.88 21.71
C PRO A 216 -1.12 8.63 21.06
N PRO A 217 -1.91 7.77 21.75
CA PRO A 217 -2.51 7.94 23.06
C PRO A 217 -1.53 7.67 24.20
N ALA A 218 -1.76 8.35 25.32
CA ALA A 218 -0.94 8.21 26.53
C ALA A 218 -1.13 6.79 27.10
N ILE A 219 -0.29 5.84 26.71
CA ILE A 219 0.04 4.76 27.64
C ILE A 219 0.53 5.49 28.88
N THR A 220 -0.17 5.35 30.00
CA THR A 220 0.30 5.92 31.27
C THR A 220 1.66 5.29 31.56
N LYS A 221 2.74 5.97 31.15
CA LYS A 221 4.10 5.48 31.33
C LYS A 221 4.36 5.53 32.84
N LYS A 222 4.12 4.41 33.53
CA LYS A 222 4.49 4.26 34.94
C LYS A 222 6.00 4.49 35.16
N ARG A 223 6.81 4.37 34.11
CA ARG A 223 8.28 4.49 34.13
C ARG A 223 8.85 4.89 32.77
N LYS A 224 10.09 5.37 32.80
CA LYS A 224 10.94 5.56 31.62
C LYS A 224 11.40 4.20 31.10
N LEU A 225 11.36 3.99 29.78
CA LEU A 225 11.91 2.80 29.12
C LEU A 225 13.26 3.16 28.49
N VAL A 226 14.29 2.37 28.78
CA VAL A 226 15.62 2.47 28.18
C VAL A 226 15.89 1.20 27.39
N ALA A 227 16.23 1.36 26.11
CA ALA A 227 16.57 0.24 25.24
C ALA A 227 18.01 0.36 24.75
N THR A 228 18.73 -0.76 24.74
CA THR A 228 20.08 -0.87 24.18
C THR A 228 20.11 -1.95 23.12
N LEU A 229 20.81 -1.71 22.01
CA LEU A 229 21.07 -2.68 20.96
C LEU A 229 22.56 -3.01 20.97
N GLU A 230 22.89 -4.26 21.18
CA GLU A 230 24.19 -4.84 20.88
C GLU A 230 24.10 -5.60 19.55
N TYR A 231 24.98 -5.26 18.61
CA TYR A 231 25.05 -5.86 17.28
C TYR A 231 26.41 -6.51 17.10
N ARG A 232 26.42 -7.84 16.90
CA ARG A 232 27.65 -8.61 16.70
C ARG A 232 27.78 -9.07 15.27
N ALA A 233 28.91 -8.75 14.66
CA ALA A 233 29.21 -9.11 13.28
C ALA A 233 30.71 -9.21 13.07
N HIS A 234 31.15 -10.25 12.36
CA HIS A 234 32.54 -10.49 12.02
C HIS A 234 33.47 -10.54 13.24
N GLY A 235 33.00 -11.11 14.36
CA GLY A 235 33.74 -11.21 15.61
C GLY A 235 33.85 -9.89 16.40
N ASN A 236 33.25 -8.80 15.91
CA ASN A 236 33.16 -7.52 16.61
C ASN A 236 31.79 -7.34 17.25
N SER A 237 31.71 -6.54 18.32
CA SER A 237 30.47 -6.17 18.98
C SER A 237 30.39 -4.64 19.09
N ASP A 238 29.31 -4.07 18.54
CA ASP A 238 28.97 -2.65 18.66
C ASP A 238 27.70 -2.49 19.50
N SER A 239 27.69 -1.52 20.40
CA SER A 239 26.51 -1.24 21.24
C SER A 239 26.00 0.18 21.03
N ARG A 240 24.68 0.36 21.08
CA ARG A 240 24.04 1.65 20.89
C ARG A 240 22.75 1.78 21.71
N ASP A 241 22.53 2.97 22.24
CA ASP A 241 21.25 3.32 22.84
C ASP A 241 20.20 3.47 21.74
N VAL A 242 19.02 2.90 21.98
CA VAL A 242 17.88 2.98 21.08
C VAL A 242 16.79 3.80 21.77
N PRO A 243 16.47 5.01 21.28
CA PRO A 243 15.39 5.81 21.84
C PRO A 243 14.06 5.07 21.85
N ALA A 244 13.38 5.06 23.00
CA ALA A 244 12.04 4.49 23.16
C ALA A 244 10.95 5.40 22.59
N LEU A 245 11.09 5.73 21.30
CA LEU A 245 10.23 6.62 20.53
C LEU A 245 10.29 6.21 19.06
N TYR A 246 9.13 6.17 18.43
CA TYR A 246 9.01 5.96 16.99
C TYR A 246 9.91 6.93 16.21
N ARG A 247 10.63 6.44 15.21
CA ARG A 247 11.51 7.31 14.40
C ARG A 247 10.68 7.97 13.30
N TYR A 248 10.09 9.12 13.64
CA TYR A 248 9.28 9.88 12.70
C TYR A 248 10.13 10.47 11.56
N PRO A 249 9.57 10.68 10.36
CA PRO A 249 10.31 11.19 9.19
C PRO A 249 10.86 12.62 9.32
N HIS A 250 10.47 13.36 10.37
CA HIS A 250 11.04 14.68 10.69
C HIS A 250 12.25 14.63 11.62
N MET A 251 12.55 13.45 12.19
CA MET A 251 13.63 13.23 13.14
C MET A 251 14.92 12.77 12.46
N ASP A 252 16.05 13.00 13.14
CA ASP A 252 17.37 12.49 12.77
C ASP A 252 17.73 12.80 11.30
N THR A 253 17.35 13.98 10.82
CA THR A 253 17.60 14.42 9.43
C THR A 253 19.04 14.92 9.25
N ARG A 254 19.53 14.91 8.00
CA ARG A 254 20.87 15.44 7.68
C ARG A 254 20.97 16.94 8.00
N ALA A 255 22.19 17.39 8.28
CA ALA A 255 22.49 18.81 8.46
C ALA A 255 21.97 19.64 7.27
N GLY A 256 21.29 20.75 7.57
CA GLY A 256 20.68 21.63 6.56
C GLY A 256 19.26 21.25 6.13
N VAL A 257 18.79 20.04 6.44
CA VAL A 257 17.37 19.69 6.32
C VAL A 257 16.60 20.42 7.41
N ARG A 258 15.51 21.07 7.02
CA ARG A 258 14.68 21.91 7.89
C ARG A 258 13.27 21.38 7.89
N THR A 259 12.76 21.03 9.06
CA THR A 259 11.38 20.59 9.27
C THR A 259 10.64 21.59 10.16
N LEU A 260 9.33 21.72 9.97
CA LEU A 260 8.49 22.61 10.77
C LEU A 260 7.39 21.80 11.47
N ASP A 261 7.27 21.99 12.78
CA ASP A 261 6.07 21.62 13.53
C ASP A 261 4.96 22.61 13.19
N LEU A 262 4.19 22.29 12.14
CA LEU A 262 3.13 23.13 11.61
C LEU A 262 2.00 23.28 12.62
N GLY A 263 1.67 22.21 13.35
CA GLY A 263 0.62 22.23 14.37
C GLY A 263 0.94 23.21 15.50
N ASN A 264 2.15 23.12 16.06
CA ASN A 264 2.60 24.03 17.10
C ASN A 264 2.72 25.48 16.59
N TRP A 265 3.21 25.66 15.36
CA TRP A 265 3.30 26.98 14.74
C TRP A 265 1.92 27.63 14.60
N LEU A 266 0.93 26.93 14.05
CA LEU A 266 -0.44 27.42 13.86
C LEU A 266 -1.13 27.74 15.19
N LYS A 267 -0.90 26.92 16.24
CA LYS A 267 -1.42 27.17 17.59
C LYS A 267 -0.89 28.48 18.17
N LYS A 268 0.39 28.81 17.94
CA LYS A 268 1.04 30.04 18.43
C LYS A 268 0.77 31.27 17.56
N ASN A 269 0.45 31.08 16.28
CA ASN A 269 0.35 32.13 15.26
C ASN A 269 -1.03 32.12 14.59
N ARG A 270 -2.10 32.08 15.40
CA ARG A 270 -3.47 32.00 14.88
C ARG A 270 -3.80 33.23 14.02
N GLY A 271 -4.20 32.99 12.77
CA GLY A 271 -4.65 34.03 11.84
C GLY A 271 -3.53 34.94 11.32
N THR A 272 -2.26 34.58 11.50
CA THR A 272 -1.12 35.37 10.99
C THR A 272 -0.44 34.67 9.81
N GLU A 273 0.08 35.50 8.90
CA GLU A 273 0.88 35.03 7.76
C GLU A 273 2.31 34.68 8.19
N PRO A 274 2.98 33.71 7.53
CA PRO A 274 4.36 33.37 7.83
C PRO A 274 5.31 34.54 7.60
N GLN A 275 6.28 34.70 8.50
CA GLN A 275 7.32 35.73 8.36
C GLN A 275 8.18 35.45 7.12
N ALA A 276 8.80 36.49 6.54
CA ALA A 276 9.63 36.36 5.33
C ALA A 276 10.70 35.27 5.43
N LYS A 277 11.31 35.09 6.62
CA LYS A 277 12.35 34.06 6.89
C LYS A 277 11.82 32.62 6.94
N GLU A 278 10.51 32.44 7.09
CA GLU A 278 9.83 31.15 7.20
C GLU A 278 9.17 30.74 5.89
N ARG A 279 8.83 31.72 5.04
CA ARG A 279 8.27 31.48 3.70
C ARG A 279 9.26 30.67 2.88
N LYS A 280 8.76 29.55 2.34
CA LYS A 280 9.53 28.64 1.46
C LYS A 280 10.87 28.16 2.05
N ALA A 281 10.98 28.09 3.38
CA ALA A 281 12.23 27.78 4.06
C ALA A 281 12.43 26.29 4.37
N TYR A 282 11.34 25.52 4.44
CA TYR A 282 11.32 24.16 5.01
C TYR A 282 11.27 23.07 3.94
N HIS A 283 11.90 21.93 4.23
CA HIS A 283 11.85 20.73 3.40
C HIS A 283 10.63 19.87 3.71
N ALA A 284 10.14 19.90 4.95
CA ALA A 284 8.91 19.24 5.31
C ALA A 284 8.20 20.00 6.45
N CYS A 285 6.89 19.83 6.49
CA CYS A 285 6.05 20.31 7.58
C CYS A 285 5.30 19.10 8.14
N TYR A 286 5.13 19.05 9.46
CA TYR A 286 4.37 17.98 10.09
C TYR A 286 3.38 18.53 11.11
N MET A 287 2.34 17.74 11.39
CA MET A 287 1.29 18.08 12.33
C MET A 287 0.87 16.83 13.10
N ASN A 288 0.64 17.00 14.40
CA ASN A 288 -0.02 16.00 15.25
C ASN A 288 -1.46 16.45 15.47
N LEU A 289 -2.40 15.62 15.05
CA LEU A 289 -3.83 15.80 15.17
C LEU A 289 -4.34 15.03 16.38
N SER A 290 -4.90 15.75 17.34
CA SER A 290 -5.60 15.17 18.49
C SER A 290 -6.99 14.63 18.09
N PRO A 291 -7.67 13.88 18.97
CA PRO A 291 -9.07 13.50 18.73
C PRO A 291 -9.96 14.70 18.39
N ASP A 292 -9.78 15.85 19.05
CA ASP A 292 -10.55 17.06 18.78
C ASP A 292 -10.24 17.65 17.40
N ASP A 293 -8.95 17.71 17.03
CA ASP A 293 -8.53 18.23 15.72
C ASP A 293 -9.10 17.34 14.58
N LEU A 294 -9.18 16.02 14.80
CA LEU A 294 -9.76 15.08 13.84
C LEU A 294 -11.26 15.30 13.69
N LEU A 295 -12.00 15.46 14.79
CA LEU A 295 -13.44 15.69 14.73
C LEU A 295 -13.78 17.01 14.04
N GLU A 296 -13.00 18.08 14.28
CA GLU A 296 -13.14 19.36 13.58
C GLU A 296 -12.90 19.21 12.07
N LEU A 297 -11.94 18.37 11.68
CA LEU A 297 -11.61 18.11 10.27
C LEU A 297 -12.66 17.24 9.55
N ILE A 298 -13.17 16.21 10.22
CA ILE A 298 -14.14 15.24 9.69
C ILE A 298 -15.52 15.87 9.50
N LYS A 299 -15.95 16.69 10.46
CA LYS A 299 -17.29 17.29 10.52
C LYS A 299 -18.39 16.23 10.51
N ASP A 300 -19.21 16.19 9.46
CA ASP A 300 -20.39 15.34 9.28
C ASP A 300 -20.15 14.11 8.38
N ARG A 301 -18.89 13.88 7.96
CA ARG A 301 -18.52 12.74 7.11
C ARG A 301 -18.65 11.41 7.86
N HIS A 302 -19.06 10.39 7.10
CA HIS A 302 -19.26 9.02 7.54
C HIS A 302 -18.84 8.07 6.40
N GLY A 303 -18.72 6.77 6.71
CA GLY A 303 -18.24 5.73 5.79
C GLY A 303 -19.26 4.61 5.62
N GLU A 304 -18.80 3.47 5.11
CA GLU A 304 -19.64 2.29 4.84
C GLU A 304 -19.92 1.46 6.10
N LYS A 305 -19.04 1.52 7.10
CA LYS A 305 -19.14 0.77 8.36
C LYS A 305 -19.51 1.69 9.53
N LEU A 306 -18.96 2.89 9.56
CA LEU A 306 -19.31 3.97 10.47
C LEU A 306 -20.30 4.87 9.73
N VAL A 307 -21.58 4.49 9.74
CA VAL A 307 -22.61 5.02 8.82
C VAL A 307 -23.22 6.34 9.28
N THR A 308 -22.92 6.80 10.50
CA THR A 308 -23.34 8.11 11.02
C THR A 308 -22.16 8.91 11.54
N SER A 309 -22.28 10.25 11.54
CA SER A 309 -21.27 11.14 12.14
C SER A 309 -21.09 10.93 13.64
N GLU A 310 -22.14 10.47 14.34
CA GLU A 310 -22.09 10.12 15.77
C GLU A 310 -21.30 8.83 16.00
N GLU A 311 -21.43 7.82 15.12
CA GLU A 311 -20.60 6.60 15.17
C GLU A 311 -19.12 6.91 14.94
N VAL A 312 -18.81 7.78 13.97
CA VAL A 312 -17.43 8.25 13.75
C VAL A 312 -16.91 9.00 14.97
N SER A 313 -17.73 9.87 15.56
CA SER A 313 -17.36 10.63 16.76
C SER A 313 -17.12 9.72 17.96
N THR A 314 -17.98 8.73 18.14
CA THR A 314 -17.85 7.69 19.17
C THR A 314 -16.58 6.89 18.97
N PHE A 315 -16.29 6.46 17.74
CA PHE A 315 -15.08 5.71 17.40
C PHE A 315 -13.81 6.51 17.75
N VAL A 316 -13.74 7.78 17.36
CA VAL A 316 -12.59 8.67 17.66
C VAL A 316 -12.39 8.84 19.16
N ARG A 317 -13.47 9.04 19.92
CA ARG A 317 -13.42 9.23 21.38
C ARG A 317 -13.06 7.94 22.12
N GLN A 318 -13.73 6.84 21.78
CA GLN A 318 -13.55 5.54 22.42
C GLN A 318 -12.12 5.01 22.24
N HIS A 319 -11.56 5.19 21.04
CA HIS A 319 -10.22 4.72 20.71
C HIS A 319 -9.14 5.80 20.82
N GLU A 320 -9.46 6.97 21.41
CA GLU A 320 -8.54 8.10 21.58
C GLU A 320 -7.71 8.40 20.31
N VAL A 321 -8.37 8.39 19.15
CA VAL A 321 -7.69 8.38 17.87
C VAL A 321 -6.90 9.67 17.67
N SER A 322 -5.64 9.53 17.28
CA SER A 322 -4.78 10.64 16.89
C SER A 322 -4.02 10.29 15.62
N ALA A 323 -3.54 11.32 14.91
CA ALA A 323 -2.79 11.12 13.67
C ALA A 323 -1.59 12.07 13.58
N TYR A 324 -0.43 11.51 13.28
CA TYR A 324 0.71 12.27 12.77
C TYR A 324 0.63 12.33 11.25
N CYS A 325 0.83 13.51 10.68
CA CYS A 325 0.98 13.67 9.24
C CYS A 325 2.18 14.56 8.91
N LEU A 326 3.03 14.14 7.98
CA LEU A 326 4.10 14.94 7.40
C LEU A 326 3.91 15.08 5.91
N PHE A 327 4.04 16.32 5.43
CA PHE A 327 4.04 16.66 4.02
C PHE A 327 5.37 17.31 3.63
N SER A 328 6.04 16.72 2.64
CA SER A 328 7.35 17.17 2.18
C SER A 328 7.28 18.06 0.93
N TYR A 329 8.30 18.88 0.72
CA TYR A 329 8.43 19.76 -0.44
C TYR A 329 8.61 19.03 -1.77
N SER A 330 9.16 17.80 -1.76
CA SER A 330 9.40 16.99 -2.94
C SER A 330 9.58 15.51 -2.58
N ALA A 331 9.35 14.62 -3.55
CA ALA A 331 9.48 13.18 -3.36
C ALA A 331 10.91 12.74 -2.98
N SER A 332 11.95 13.51 -3.34
CA SER A 332 13.34 13.21 -2.97
C SER A 332 13.64 13.38 -1.47
N TYR A 333 12.71 13.95 -0.70
CA TYR A 333 12.83 14.00 0.76
C TYR A 333 12.99 12.60 1.36
N ARG A 334 12.35 11.57 0.78
CA ARG A 334 12.52 10.17 1.23
C ARG A 334 13.96 9.67 1.07
N ASP A 335 14.66 10.10 0.02
CA ASP A 335 16.06 9.74 -0.20
C ASP A 335 16.96 10.42 0.84
N GLN A 336 16.63 11.67 1.22
CA GLN A 336 17.33 12.37 2.30
C GLN A 336 17.15 11.64 3.64
N ILE A 337 15.95 11.13 3.94
CA ILE A 337 15.68 10.31 5.13
C ILE A 337 16.49 9.01 5.07
N ARG A 338 16.37 8.25 3.96
CA ARG A 338 17.11 7.00 3.74
C ARG A 338 18.59 7.17 4.06
N GLU A 339 19.17 8.21 3.49
CA GLU A 339 20.58 8.53 3.61
C GLU A 339 20.98 9.07 4.99
N ALA A 340 20.07 9.76 5.69
CA ALA A 340 20.28 10.18 7.07
C ALA A 340 20.25 9.00 8.05
N TRP A 341 19.37 8.04 7.77
CA TRP A 341 19.15 6.86 8.61
C TRP A 341 20.04 5.68 8.24
N ASN A 342 20.89 5.83 7.22
CA ASN A 342 21.78 4.81 6.68
C ASN A 342 21.06 3.48 6.32
N ILE A 343 19.91 3.60 5.65
CA ILE A 343 19.06 2.47 5.26
C ILE A 343 19.34 2.06 3.81
N PRO A 344 19.54 0.76 3.51
CA PRO A 344 19.68 0.29 2.13
C PRO A 344 18.48 0.66 1.24
N GLY A 345 18.74 1.05 -0.01
CA GLY A 345 17.71 1.53 -0.94
C GLY A 345 16.60 0.52 -1.26
N ASN A 346 16.89 -0.78 -1.18
CA ASN A 346 15.92 -1.86 -1.35
C ASN A 346 15.04 -2.11 -0.10
N ARG A 347 15.30 -1.44 1.04
CA ARG A 347 14.54 -1.56 2.29
C ARG A 347 13.63 -0.35 2.53
N LYS A 348 12.84 0.00 1.51
CA LYS A 348 11.98 1.20 1.46
C LYS A 348 10.96 1.30 2.60
N PHE A 349 10.47 0.17 3.09
CA PHE A 349 9.41 0.08 4.11
C PHE A 349 9.64 0.98 5.34
N LEU A 350 10.88 1.15 5.78
CA LEU A 350 11.17 1.90 7.02
C LEU A 350 11.07 3.42 6.87
N TYR A 351 11.29 3.97 5.66
CA TYR A 351 11.43 5.42 5.44
C TYR A 351 10.48 5.98 4.37
N SER A 352 9.90 5.13 3.53
CA SER A 352 9.05 5.58 2.43
C SER A 352 7.74 6.21 2.93
N PRO A 353 7.21 7.19 2.17
CA PRO A 353 5.84 7.68 2.33
C PRO A 353 4.86 6.52 2.39
N SER A 354 4.06 6.47 3.46
CA SER A 354 3.05 5.43 3.67
C SER A 354 2.09 5.86 4.77
N LEU A 355 0.95 5.19 4.79
CA LEU A 355 -0.01 5.19 5.87
C LEU A 355 0.29 3.99 6.77
N ARG A 356 0.45 4.23 8.08
CA ARG A 356 0.68 3.20 9.10
C ARG A 356 -0.24 3.39 10.30
N ILE A 357 -0.43 2.33 11.06
CA ILE A 357 -1.30 2.32 12.25
C ILE A 357 -0.49 1.82 13.45
N ALA A 358 -0.61 2.53 14.57
CA ALA A 358 -0.17 2.10 15.88
C ALA A 358 -1.37 1.83 16.78
N THR A 359 -1.26 0.80 17.62
CA THR A 359 -2.22 0.50 18.68
C THR A 359 -1.52 0.45 20.02
N ASP A 360 -2.08 1.12 21.01
CA ASP A 360 -1.53 1.17 22.38
C ASP A 360 -0.02 1.53 22.36
N GLY A 361 0.28 2.55 21.55
CA GLY A 361 1.61 3.11 21.29
C GLY A 361 2.60 2.21 20.55
N MET A 362 2.21 1.00 20.10
CA MET A 362 3.06 0.14 19.28
C MET A 362 2.64 0.18 17.82
N ILE A 363 3.59 0.48 16.95
CA ILE A 363 3.37 0.47 15.50
C ILE A 363 3.16 -0.96 14.97
N SER A 364 2.17 -1.12 14.09
CA SER A 364 1.89 -2.41 13.43
C SER A 364 2.78 -2.64 12.20
N SER A 365 2.76 -3.88 11.71
CA SER A 365 3.42 -4.26 10.46
C SER A 365 2.61 -3.85 9.22
N TRP A 366 1.32 -3.56 9.39
CA TRP A 366 0.46 -3.09 8.31
C TRP A 366 0.86 -1.70 7.83
N SER A 367 0.91 -1.57 6.51
CA SER A 367 1.12 -0.29 5.82
C SER A 367 0.50 -0.35 4.45
N ARG A 368 0.07 0.80 3.94
CA ARG A 368 -0.30 0.96 2.54
C ARG A 368 0.07 2.34 2.02
N GLU A 369 0.01 2.48 0.70
CA GLU A 369 0.02 3.79 0.09
C GLU A 369 -1.25 4.56 0.47
N ILE A 370 -1.11 5.87 0.59
CA ILE A 370 -2.22 6.77 0.87
C ILE A 370 -3.07 6.87 -0.39
N ALA A 371 -4.37 6.64 -0.28
CA ALA A 371 -5.30 6.80 -1.39
C ALA A 371 -5.68 8.28 -1.50
N LEU A 372 -5.30 8.91 -2.61
CA LEU A 372 -5.65 10.30 -2.92
C LEU A 372 -6.45 10.32 -4.23
N THR A 373 -7.71 10.74 -4.16
CA THR A 373 -8.62 10.82 -5.32
C THR A 373 -8.12 11.83 -6.36
N HIS A 374 -7.46 12.89 -5.90
CA HIS A 374 -6.79 13.88 -6.74
C HIS A 374 -5.34 14.10 -6.30
N ARG A 375 -4.43 14.33 -7.26
CA ARG A 375 -3.00 14.62 -7.00
C ARG A 375 -2.17 13.42 -6.50
N GLY A 376 -2.24 12.29 -7.20
CA GLY A 376 -1.44 11.08 -6.90
C GLY A 376 0.08 11.34 -6.73
N PHE A 377 0.63 12.40 -7.33
CA PHE A 377 2.04 12.80 -7.11
C PHE A 377 2.36 13.23 -5.67
N ASN A 378 1.35 13.50 -4.82
CA ASN A 378 1.51 13.80 -3.40
C ASN A 378 1.63 12.54 -2.53
N VAL A 379 1.27 11.35 -3.04
CA VAL A 379 1.42 10.08 -2.31
C VAL A 379 2.88 9.89 -1.90
N ASP A 380 3.80 10.10 -2.85
CA ASP A 380 5.26 10.05 -2.64
C ASP A 380 5.83 11.17 -1.74
N ARG A 381 4.98 12.01 -1.15
CA ARG A 381 5.38 13.17 -0.34
C ARG A 381 4.72 13.21 1.02
N THR A 382 3.87 12.24 1.35
CA THR A 382 3.00 12.26 2.51
C THR A 382 3.22 11.03 3.38
N TRP A 383 3.43 11.24 4.68
CA TRP A 383 3.52 10.17 5.66
C TRP A 383 2.39 10.36 6.66
N ILE A 384 1.62 9.32 6.93
CA ILE A 384 0.55 9.34 7.93
C ILE A 384 0.75 8.18 8.90
N VAL A 385 0.72 8.47 10.19
CA VAL A 385 0.72 7.46 11.25
C VAL A 385 -0.49 7.71 12.14
N TYR A 386 -1.46 6.80 12.09
CA TYR A 386 -2.56 6.77 13.03
C TYR A 386 -2.12 6.12 14.33
N SER A 387 -2.70 6.56 15.43
CA SER A 387 -2.49 5.97 16.73
C SER A 387 -3.82 5.84 17.45
N MET A 388 -4.13 4.62 17.87
CA MET A 388 -5.44 4.23 18.41
C MET A 388 -5.26 3.42 19.69
N ARG A 389 -6.24 3.46 20.58
CA ARG A 389 -6.26 2.74 21.85
C ARG A 389 -7.23 1.58 21.81
N GLY A 390 -6.83 0.43 22.37
CA GLY A 390 -7.71 -0.73 22.55
C GLY A 390 -8.22 -1.35 21.25
N ILE A 391 -7.49 -1.15 20.14
CA ILE A 391 -7.77 -1.82 18.87
C ILE A 391 -6.92 -3.07 18.81
N GLU A 392 -7.57 -4.21 18.59
CA GLU A 392 -6.90 -5.49 18.40
C GLU A 392 -6.69 -5.73 16.89
N PRO A 393 -5.44 -5.68 16.39
CA PRO A 393 -5.16 -6.15 15.04
C PRO A 393 -5.29 -7.69 14.98
N ASP A 394 -5.21 -8.29 13.80
CA ASP A 394 -5.23 -9.75 13.61
C ASP A 394 -3.99 -10.48 14.21
N LEU A 395 -3.87 -11.79 13.98
CA LEU A 395 -2.69 -12.57 14.42
C LEU A 395 -1.46 -12.13 13.60
N GLY A 396 -0.42 -11.65 14.28
CA GLY A 396 0.79 -11.10 13.64
C GLY A 396 0.70 -9.61 13.26
N ARG A 397 -0.36 -8.89 13.65
CA ARG A 397 -0.51 -7.44 13.43
C ARG A 397 -0.43 -7.01 11.96
N LYS A 398 -1.07 -7.76 11.08
CA LYS A 398 -1.08 -7.60 9.63
C LYS A 398 -2.36 -7.00 9.12
N ASP A 399 -3.43 -7.04 9.87
CA ASP A 399 -4.71 -6.50 9.45
C ASP A 399 -5.53 -5.95 10.62
N PHE A 400 -6.53 -5.14 10.29
CA PHE A 400 -7.35 -4.41 11.23
C PHE A 400 -8.85 -4.66 11.01
N PRO A 401 -9.67 -4.48 12.05
CA PRO A 401 -11.13 -4.54 11.94
C PRO A 401 -11.68 -3.62 10.83
N PRO A 402 -12.80 -3.99 10.18
CA PRO A 402 -13.40 -3.18 9.11
C PRO A 402 -13.66 -1.72 9.50
N GLU A 403 -14.04 -1.45 10.74
CA GLU A 403 -14.33 -0.11 11.26
C GLU A 403 -13.10 0.79 11.26
N VAL A 404 -11.91 0.21 11.54
CA VAL A 404 -10.62 0.93 11.46
C VAL A 404 -10.32 1.30 10.01
N LYS A 405 -10.52 0.36 9.07
CA LYS A 405 -10.27 0.60 7.65
C LYS A 405 -11.20 1.67 7.08
N ASP A 406 -12.48 1.60 7.44
CA ASP A 406 -13.48 2.58 7.06
C ASP A 406 -13.16 3.96 7.62
N PHE A 407 -12.79 4.06 8.91
CA PHE A 407 -12.31 5.32 9.50
C PHE A 407 -11.11 5.92 8.75
N ILE A 408 -10.16 5.09 8.34
CA ILE A 408 -9.00 5.55 7.56
C ILE A 408 -9.44 6.06 6.19
N ALA A 409 -10.33 5.35 5.49
CA ALA A 409 -10.86 5.78 4.19
C ALA A 409 -11.58 7.14 4.28
N ILE A 410 -12.30 7.40 5.38
CA ILE A 410 -12.94 8.70 5.64
C ILE A 410 -11.89 9.82 5.79
N THR A 411 -10.74 9.53 6.42
CA THR A 411 -9.85 10.57 6.96
C THR A 411 -8.54 10.78 6.21
N GLU A 412 -8.01 9.79 5.50
CA GLU A 412 -6.64 9.84 4.95
C GLU A 412 -6.44 11.00 3.96
N GLU A 413 -7.38 11.19 3.04
CA GLU A 413 -7.31 12.25 2.03
C GLU A 413 -7.55 13.62 2.67
N LEU A 414 -8.42 13.70 3.68
CA LEU A 414 -8.69 14.94 4.42
C LEU A 414 -7.43 15.42 5.15
N ILE A 415 -6.79 14.52 5.89
CA ILE A 415 -5.57 14.81 6.65
C ILE A 415 -4.44 15.19 5.69
N ALA A 416 -4.24 14.41 4.63
CA ALA A 416 -3.20 14.69 3.64
C ALA A 416 -3.39 16.07 2.98
N ASN A 417 -4.61 16.38 2.53
CA ASN A 417 -4.90 17.64 1.85
C ASN A 417 -4.84 18.85 2.80
N ASP A 418 -5.36 18.73 4.02
CA ASP A 418 -5.32 19.81 5.01
C ASP A 418 -3.87 20.18 5.35
N VAL A 419 -3.05 19.19 5.71
CA VAL A 419 -1.64 19.40 6.03
C VAL A 419 -0.89 19.91 4.81
N ALA A 420 -1.12 19.35 3.61
CA ALA A 420 -0.48 19.82 2.40
C ALA A 420 -0.81 21.30 2.10
N ASN A 421 -2.08 21.69 2.21
CA ASN A 421 -2.54 23.05 1.95
C ASN A 421 -1.95 24.05 2.95
N LYS A 422 -2.03 23.74 4.26
CA LYS A 422 -1.44 24.57 5.32
C LYS A 422 0.09 24.66 5.23
N SER A 423 0.74 23.64 4.65
CA SER A 423 2.19 23.62 4.46
C SER A 423 2.68 24.48 3.28
N ARG A 424 1.82 24.80 2.30
CA ARG A 424 2.22 25.47 1.04
C ARG A 424 3.05 26.75 1.25
N PRO A 425 2.73 27.66 2.19
CA PRO A 425 3.51 28.88 2.40
C PRO A 425 4.94 28.63 2.89
N PHE A 426 5.16 27.53 3.61
CA PHE A 426 6.41 27.22 4.32
C PHE A 426 7.37 26.36 3.50
N LEU A 427 6.82 25.47 2.66
CA LEU A 427 7.64 24.51 1.93
C LEU A 427 8.44 25.16 0.82
N ARG A 428 9.72 24.79 0.73
CA ARG A 428 10.61 25.12 -0.38
C ARG A 428 9.94 24.81 -1.71
N ILE A 429 10.34 25.54 -2.74
CA ILE A 429 10.00 25.18 -4.11
C ILE A 429 10.70 23.85 -4.38
N ALA A 430 9.93 22.85 -4.82
CA ALA A 430 10.51 21.58 -5.24
C ALA A 430 11.56 21.87 -6.31
N PRO A 431 12.80 21.36 -6.19
CA PRO A 431 13.76 21.46 -7.27
C PRO A 431 13.08 20.90 -8.54
N PRO A 432 13.33 21.49 -9.72
CA PRO A 432 12.90 20.88 -10.97
C PRO A 432 13.35 19.42 -10.90
N ARG A 433 12.47 18.46 -11.18
CA ARG A 433 12.83 17.04 -11.16
C ARG A 433 14.07 16.88 -12.04
N SER A 434 15.24 16.73 -11.43
CA SER A 434 16.45 16.27 -12.10
C SER A 434 16.32 14.76 -12.29
N SER A 435 15.19 14.32 -12.87
CA SER A 435 15.23 13.08 -13.63
C SER A 435 16.16 13.40 -14.78
N GLY A 436 17.32 12.74 -14.83
CA GLY A 436 18.01 12.61 -16.10
C GLY A 436 16.98 12.27 -17.17
N THR A 437 17.14 12.87 -18.34
CA THR A 437 16.25 12.69 -19.50
C THR A 437 15.79 11.23 -19.56
N PRO A 438 14.48 10.96 -19.44
CA PRO A 438 13.97 9.59 -19.37
C PRO A 438 14.56 8.74 -20.50
N SER A 439 14.89 7.48 -20.24
CA SER A 439 15.30 6.57 -21.30
C SER A 439 14.23 6.57 -22.39
N GLY A 440 14.61 6.92 -23.63
CA GLY A 440 13.67 7.07 -24.75
C GLY A 440 12.98 8.44 -24.89
N TYR A 441 13.31 9.45 -24.09
CA TYR A 441 12.80 10.80 -24.31
C TYR A 441 13.37 11.37 -25.61
N VAL A 442 12.48 11.68 -26.54
CA VAL A 442 12.77 12.42 -27.76
C VAL A 442 12.32 13.85 -27.53
N SER A 443 13.21 14.82 -27.79
CA SER A 443 12.83 16.23 -27.63
C SER A 443 11.66 16.58 -28.57
N PRO A 444 10.75 17.48 -28.16
CA PRO A 444 9.62 17.88 -29.00
C PRO A 444 10.03 18.37 -30.39
N ALA A 445 11.19 19.05 -30.50
CA ALA A 445 11.73 19.50 -31.77
C ALA A 445 12.10 18.33 -32.70
N VAL A 446 12.75 17.28 -32.16
CA VAL A 446 13.08 16.07 -32.94
C VAL A 446 11.81 15.30 -33.32
N LYS A 447 10.85 15.17 -32.39
CA LYS A 447 9.55 14.56 -32.66
C LYS A 447 8.82 15.32 -33.78
N ALA A 448 8.80 16.66 -33.74
CA ALA A 448 8.18 17.49 -34.77
C ALA A 448 8.88 17.35 -36.12
N TYR A 449 10.23 17.31 -36.15
CA TYR A 449 11.00 17.09 -37.37
C TYR A 449 10.69 15.74 -38.01
N GLN A 450 10.64 14.67 -37.20
CA GLN A 450 10.31 13.32 -37.66
C GLN A 450 8.89 13.25 -38.22
N ARG A 451 7.90 13.85 -37.53
CA ARG A 451 6.50 13.87 -38.00
C ARG A 451 6.33 14.62 -39.32
N ARG A 452 7.04 15.75 -39.51
CA ARG A 452 6.98 16.54 -40.77
C ARG A 452 7.45 15.76 -42.00
N GLN A 453 8.13 14.63 -41.83
CA GLN A 453 8.48 13.72 -42.94
C GLN A 453 7.26 12.93 -43.46
N ARG A 454 6.12 12.97 -42.75
CA ARG A 454 4.84 12.36 -43.13
C ARG A 454 3.74 13.43 -43.11
N PRO A 455 3.72 14.34 -44.10
CA PRO A 455 2.66 15.34 -44.20
C PRO A 455 1.30 14.65 -44.39
N LEU A 456 0.23 15.25 -43.86
CA LEU A 456 -1.12 14.72 -44.04
C LEU A 456 -1.46 14.68 -45.54
N ASN A 457 -1.95 13.53 -46.02
CA ASN A 457 -2.34 13.35 -47.41
C ASN A 457 -3.55 12.39 -47.52
N PRO A 458 -4.65 12.79 -48.18
CA PRO A 458 -4.90 14.09 -48.78
C PRO A 458 -5.12 15.19 -47.72
N ARG A 459 -4.75 16.44 -48.06
CA ARG A 459 -4.90 17.61 -47.20
C ARG A 459 -6.05 18.53 -47.63
N HIS A 460 -6.29 18.63 -48.94
CA HIS A 460 -7.37 19.43 -49.51
C HIS A 460 -8.59 18.55 -49.70
N ILE A 461 -9.75 18.99 -49.23
CA ILE A 461 -11.03 18.35 -49.48
C ILE A 461 -11.85 19.27 -50.39
N PRO A 462 -12.24 18.83 -51.60
CA PRO A 462 -13.09 19.61 -52.49
C PRO A 462 -14.35 20.12 -51.79
N GLY A 463 -14.67 21.41 -51.94
CA GLY A 463 -15.83 22.04 -51.29
C GLY A 463 -15.61 22.49 -49.84
N PHE A 464 -14.57 22.01 -49.15
CA PHE A 464 -14.33 22.31 -47.73
C PHE A 464 -12.98 23.00 -47.46
N GLY A 465 -12.00 22.88 -48.36
CA GLY A 465 -10.69 23.52 -48.24
C GLY A 465 -9.63 22.63 -47.59
N ASP A 466 -8.61 23.26 -47.00
CA ASP A 466 -7.44 22.55 -46.47
C ASP A 466 -7.56 22.22 -44.98
N ILE A 467 -7.23 20.99 -44.64
CA ILE A 467 -6.99 20.54 -43.27
C ILE A 467 -5.72 21.21 -42.73
N GLN A 468 -5.78 21.74 -41.51
CA GLN A 468 -4.73 22.47 -40.80
C GLN A 468 -3.79 21.54 -40.03
N LEU A 469 -4.25 20.36 -39.61
CA LEU A 469 -3.35 19.32 -39.09
C LEU A 469 -2.27 18.98 -40.12
N ALA A 470 -1.02 19.31 -39.80
CA ALA A 470 0.07 19.33 -40.79
C ALA A 470 0.62 17.94 -41.17
N THR A 471 0.43 16.93 -40.33
CA THR A 471 1.06 15.60 -40.46
C THR A 471 0.04 14.52 -40.25
N GLU A 472 0.27 13.34 -40.84
CA GLU A 472 -0.57 12.18 -40.57
C GLU A 472 -0.63 11.87 -39.06
N PRO A 473 -1.79 11.40 -38.56
CA PRO A 473 -1.91 10.84 -37.23
C PRO A 473 -0.85 9.76 -36.97
N VAL A 474 -0.31 9.72 -35.75
CA VAL A 474 0.56 8.62 -35.27
C VAL A 474 0.16 8.14 -33.88
N SER A 475 -0.86 8.76 -33.28
CA SER A 475 -1.49 8.34 -32.03
C SER A 475 -2.98 8.67 -32.04
N GLU A 476 -3.73 8.10 -31.10
CA GLU A 476 -5.16 8.31 -30.92
C GLU A 476 -5.53 9.80 -30.75
N GLN A 477 -4.69 10.57 -30.05
CA GLN A 477 -4.94 12.00 -29.84
C GLN A 477 -4.89 12.79 -31.15
N ASP A 478 -4.07 12.37 -32.12
CA ASP A 478 -4.06 12.99 -33.44
C ASP A 478 -5.32 12.64 -34.25
N VAL A 479 -5.86 11.43 -34.08
CA VAL A 479 -7.13 11.00 -34.69
C VAL A 479 -8.28 11.83 -34.16
N ILE A 480 -8.35 12.02 -32.84
CA ILE A 480 -9.35 12.88 -32.20
C ILE A 480 -9.23 14.32 -32.73
N ALA A 481 -8.01 14.86 -32.82
CA ALA A 481 -7.80 16.21 -33.32
C ALA A 481 -8.26 16.36 -34.78
N LEU A 482 -7.89 15.42 -35.66
CA LEU A 482 -8.29 15.41 -37.06
C LEU A 482 -9.81 15.28 -37.21
N PHE A 483 -10.44 14.37 -36.48
CA PHE A 483 -11.89 14.19 -36.52
C PHE A 483 -12.63 15.47 -36.13
N ASN A 484 -12.24 16.14 -35.04
CA ASN A 484 -12.88 17.40 -34.63
C ASN A 484 -12.67 18.53 -35.65
N GLU A 485 -11.53 18.56 -36.33
CA GLU A 485 -11.31 19.47 -37.44
C GLU A 485 -12.29 19.20 -38.59
N LEU A 486 -12.48 17.94 -38.98
CA LEU A 486 -13.44 17.57 -40.03
C LEU A 486 -14.90 17.84 -39.63
N VAL A 487 -15.25 17.65 -38.35
CA VAL A 487 -16.55 18.08 -37.81
C VAL A 487 -16.69 19.59 -37.92
N GLY A 488 -15.67 20.35 -37.53
CA GLY A 488 -15.65 21.82 -37.60
C GLY A 488 -15.66 22.38 -39.02
N MET A 489 -15.10 21.65 -40.00
CA MET A 489 -15.18 21.97 -41.43
C MET A 489 -16.59 21.72 -41.99
N GLY A 490 -17.42 20.94 -41.31
CA GLY A 490 -18.79 20.63 -41.73
C GLY A 490 -18.95 19.28 -42.43
N ILE A 491 -17.87 18.64 -42.88
CA ILE A 491 -17.96 17.39 -43.65
C ILE A 491 -18.38 16.18 -42.80
N LEU A 492 -18.06 16.18 -41.49
CA LEU A 492 -18.49 15.15 -40.54
C LEU A 492 -19.46 15.66 -39.46
N CYS A 493 -20.08 16.82 -39.67
CA CYS A 493 -20.87 17.49 -38.63
C CYS A 493 -22.15 16.75 -38.18
N HIS A 494 -22.56 15.70 -38.91
CA HIS A 494 -23.64 14.80 -38.53
C HIS A 494 -23.24 13.78 -37.48
N LEU A 495 -21.94 13.57 -37.21
CA LEU A 495 -21.44 12.80 -36.06
C LEU A 495 -21.03 13.78 -34.97
N ARG A 496 -21.92 14.02 -34.00
CA ARG A 496 -21.78 15.06 -32.98
C ARG A 496 -21.28 14.48 -31.66
N PRO A 497 -20.06 14.83 -31.24
CA PRO A 497 -19.55 14.43 -29.94
C PRO A 497 -20.31 15.17 -28.84
N VAL A 498 -20.84 14.42 -27.88
CA VAL A 498 -21.47 14.99 -26.67
C VAL A 498 -20.40 15.34 -25.63
N PHE A 499 -19.40 14.47 -25.46
CA PHE A 499 -18.24 14.72 -24.60
C PHE A 499 -17.00 13.97 -25.08
N TYR A 500 -15.84 14.34 -24.55
CA TYR A 500 -14.59 13.57 -24.65
C TYR A 500 -14.04 13.33 -23.25
N SER A 501 -13.53 12.12 -22.99
CA SER A 501 -12.81 11.79 -21.76
C SER A 501 -11.48 11.12 -22.06
N GLY A 502 -10.47 11.48 -21.27
CA GLY A 502 -9.16 10.81 -21.26
C GLY A 502 -8.89 10.00 -19.99
N PHE A 503 -9.89 9.91 -19.11
CA PHE A 503 -9.75 9.27 -17.79
C PHE A 503 -10.91 8.32 -17.45
N ASP A 504 -12.09 8.50 -18.07
CA ASP A 504 -13.25 7.66 -17.85
C ASP A 504 -13.17 6.35 -18.66
N TYR A 505 -14.09 5.44 -18.37
CA TYR A 505 -14.14 4.11 -18.98
C TYR A 505 -14.35 4.15 -20.51
N TYR A 506 -15.05 5.16 -21.04
CA TYR A 506 -15.29 5.35 -22.48
C TYR A 506 -14.74 6.69 -22.96
N ASP A 507 -14.22 6.71 -24.19
CA ASP A 507 -13.52 7.88 -24.73
C ASP A 507 -14.51 9.00 -25.10
N SER A 508 -15.68 8.64 -25.64
CA SER A 508 -16.69 9.60 -26.09
C SER A 508 -18.08 8.97 -26.20
N TYR A 509 -19.07 9.83 -26.42
CA TYR A 509 -20.45 9.47 -26.74
C TYR A 509 -20.96 10.40 -27.83
N PHE A 510 -21.53 9.84 -28.89
CA PHE A 510 -21.91 10.56 -30.11
C PHE A 510 -23.41 10.59 -30.30
N GLU A 511 -23.90 11.67 -30.91
CA GLU A 511 -25.23 11.81 -31.51
C GLU A 511 -25.10 11.87 -33.04
N TYR A 512 -25.90 11.08 -33.75
CA TYR A 512 -26.01 11.04 -35.20
C TYR A 512 -27.20 11.88 -35.69
N ALA A 513 -26.90 12.97 -36.37
CA ALA A 513 -27.86 13.93 -36.90
C ALA A 513 -27.94 13.86 -38.43
N GLU A 514 -28.65 12.86 -38.96
CA GLU A 514 -28.80 12.61 -40.40
C GLU A 514 -29.14 13.88 -41.21
N ALA A 515 -30.03 14.72 -40.67
CA ALA A 515 -30.54 15.92 -41.34
C ALA A 515 -29.46 16.94 -41.73
N VAL A 516 -28.32 16.96 -41.03
CA VAL A 516 -27.20 17.88 -41.32
C VAL A 516 -26.05 17.21 -42.08
N THR A 517 -26.21 15.95 -42.48
CA THR A 517 -25.18 15.25 -43.27
C THR A 517 -24.97 15.96 -44.59
N ASP A 518 -23.71 16.23 -44.90
CA ASP A 518 -23.31 16.86 -46.15
C ASP A 518 -23.68 16.02 -47.39
N SER A 519 -24.05 16.68 -48.49
CA SER A 519 -24.46 16.02 -49.73
C SER A 519 -23.38 15.13 -50.32
N GLN A 520 -22.11 15.54 -50.26
CA GLN A 520 -20.99 14.77 -50.79
C GLN A 520 -20.80 13.47 -49.99
N VAL A 521 -20.94 13.55 -48.66
CA VAL A 521 -20.86 12.35 -47.80
C VAL A 521 -22.07 11.44 -48.01
N ARG A 522 -23.27 12.00 -48.21
CA ARG A 522 -24.46 11.20 -48.56
C ARG A 522 -24.30 10.43 -49.85
N GLU A 523 -23.62 11.00 -50.84
CA GLU A 523 -23.39 10.38 -52.14
C GLU A 523 -22.29 9.32 -52.09
N LEU A 524 -21.13 9.67 -51.52
CA LEU A 524 -19.95 8.80 -51.54
C LEU A 524 -20.00 7.67 -50.50
N LEU A 525 -20.59 7.93 -49.34
CA LEU A 525 -20.68 6.99 -48.22
C LEU A 525 -22.12 6.94 -47.68
N PRO A 526 -23.09 6.45 -48.49
CA PRO A 526 -24.50 6.44 -48.15
C PRO A 526 -24.81 5.46 -47.00
N GLY A 527 -25.42 5.95 -45.93
CA GLY A 527 -26.15 5.16 -44.93
C GLY A 527 -27.65 5.09 -45.25
N ILE A 528 -28.46 4.63 -44.30
CA ILE A 528 -29.92 4.63 -44.45
C ILE A 528 -30.52 5.98 -44.06
N THR A 529 -31.68 6.26 -44.62
CA THR A 529 -32.57 7.33 -44.16
C THR A 529 -33.47 6.83 -43.03
N ASP A 530 -33.82 7.69 -42.09
CA ASP A 530 -34.73 7.40 -40.98
C ASP A 530 -34.21 6.33 -39.99
N VAL A 531 -32.97 6.49 -39.53
CA VAL A 531 -32.42 5.68 -38.42
C VAL A 531 -33.31 5.81 -37.18
N ASP A 532 -33.60 4.69 -36.51
CA ASP A 532 -34.38 4.64 -35.26
C ASP A 532 -33.78 5.59 -34.21
N GLU A 533 -34.62 6.36 -33.52
CA GLU A 533 -34.18 7.32 -32.49
C GLU A 533 -33.26 6.69 -31.44
N ARG A 534 -33.48 5.42 -31.09
CA ARG A 534 -32.68 4.70 -30.08
C ARG A 534 -31.27 4.36 -30.56
N GLU A 535 -31.06 4.38 -31.87
CA GLU A 535 -29.76 4.09 -32.50
C GLU A 535 -29.06 5.35 -32.98
N ARG A 536 -29.65 6.54 -32.76
CA ARG A 536 -29.01 7.82 -33.12
C ARG A 536 -27.94 8.24 -32.13
N GLU A 537 -27.75 7.52 -31.04
CA GLU A 537 -26.72 7.83 -30.07
C GLU A 537 -25.95 6.59 -29.67
N GLY A 538 -24.70 6.76 -29.23
CA GLY A 538 -23.91 5.62 -28.79
C GLY A 538 -22.50 5.95 -28.35
N VAL A 539 -21.88 4.99 -27.68
CA VAL A 539 -20.48 5.08 -27.25
C VAL A 539 -19.58 5.09 -28.47
N ALA A 540 -18.61 6.00 -28.46
CA ALA A 540 -17.59 6.13 -29.49
C ALA A 540 -16.19 5.97 -28.88
N GLU A 541 -15.40 5.10 -29.48
CA GLU A 541 -14.02 4.83 -29.08
C GLU A 541 -13.03 5.30 -30.15
N PHE A 542 -11.82 5.69 -29.73
CA PHE A 542 -10.78 6.14 -30.64
C PHE A 542 -9.58 5.20 -30.60
N LYS A 543 -9.11 4.79 -31.77
CA LYS A 543 -7.88 4.00 -31.92
C LYS A 543 -6.96 4.56 -32.99
N PHE A 544 -5.68 4.26 -32.91
CA PHE A 544 -4.81 4.49 -34.05
C PHE A 544 -5.13 3.46 -35.16
N ASN A 545 -5.11 2.17 -34.81
CA ASN A 545 -5.55 1.07 -35.67
C ASN A 545 -6.87 0.48 -35.17
N ALA A 546 -7.85 0.27 -36.03
CA ALA A 546 -9.11 -0.34 -35.60
C ALA A 546 -8.91 -1.73 -34.99
N ASP A 547 -8.06 -2.58 -35.59
CA ASP A 547 -7.77 -3.93 -35.12
C ASP A 547 -7.10 -4.01 -33.74
N SER A 548 -6.62 -2.89 -33.17
CA SER A 548 -6.09 -2.86 -31.81
C SER A 548 -7.15 -2.86 -30.72
N ILE A 549 -8.42 -2.62 -31.06
CA ILE A 549 -9.50 -2.65 -30.07
C ILE A 549 -9.68 -4.03 -29.41
N ILE A 550 -9.29 -5.11 -30.10
CA ILE A 550 -9.33 -6.46 -29.55
C ILE A 550 -8.40 -6.63 -28.34
N ASP A 551 -7.30 -5.87 -28.26
CA ASP A 551 -6.40 -5.89 -27.11
C ASP A 551 -7.14 -5.45 -25.83
N ASP A 552 -7.94 -4.38 -25.93
CA ASP A 552 -8.70 -3.83 -24.81
C ASP A 552 -9.87 -4.73 -24.40
N ILE A 553 -10.50 -5.40 -25.36
CA ILE A 553 -11.62 -6.32 -25.10
C ILE A 553 -11.13 -7.57 -24.37
N VAL A 554 -10.05 -8.19 -24.87
CA VAL A 554 -9.45 -9.38 -24.24
C VAL A 554 -8.92 -9.06 -22.85
N ALA A 555 -8.36 -7.86 -22.65
CA ALA A 555 -7.93 -7.38 -21.35
C ALA A 555 -9.09 -6.98 -20.42
N SER A 556 -10.34 -7.09 -20.86
CA SER A 556 -11.55 -6.66 -20.14
C SER A 556 -11.55 -5.18 -19.75
N ILE A 557 -10.83 -4.35 -20.52
CA ILE A 557 -10.76 -2.90 -20.36
C ILE A 557 -11.98 -2.24 -21.00
N LYS A 558 -12.44 -2.74 -22.16
CA LYS A 558 -13.62 -2.23 -22.89
C LYS A 558 -14.60 -3.36 -23.19
N LYS A 559 -15.88 -3.02 -23.39
CA LYS A 559 -16.94 -3.99 -23.76
C LYS A 559 -17.41 -3.76 -25.18
N TRP A 560 -17.36 -4.82 -26.01
CA TRP A 560 -17.78 -4.76 -27.41
C TRP A 560 -19.23 -4.31 -27.59
N THR A 561 -20.14 -4.90 -26.82
CA THR A 561 -21.59 -4.67 -26.92
C THR A 561 -22.02 -3.26 -26.55
N ASP A 562 -21.17 -2.51 -25.85
CA ASP A 562 -21.48 -1.15 -25.41
C ASP A 562 -21.06 -0.13 -26.47
N MET A 563 -20.13 -0.50 -27.37
CA MET A 563 -19.59 0.38 -28.41
C MET A 563 -20.52 0.44 -29.61
N THR A 564 -20.82 1.64 -30.10
CA THR A 564 -21.54 1.84 -31.36
C THR A 564 -20.58 2.27 -32.46
N PHE A 565 -19.69 3.21 -32.15
CA PHE A 565 -18.76 3.81 -33.11
C PHE A 565 -17.30 3.53 -32.74
N LEU A 566 -16.47 3.31 -33.75
CA LEU A 566 -15.02 3.26 -33.60
C LEU A 566 -14.37 4.17 -34.63
N LEU A 567 -13.65 5.17 -34.16
CA LEU A 567 -12.93 6.11 -34.99
C LEU A 567 -11.46 5.78 -34.97
N CYS A 568 -10.86 5.65 -36.16
CA CYS A 568 -9.46 5.30 -36.26
C CYS A 568 -8.74 6.04 -37.38
N TRP A 569 -7.41 6.02 -37.35
CA TRP A 569 -6.64 6.49 -38.50
C TRP A 569 -6.73 5.47 -39.63
N GLU A 570 -6.38 4.21 -39.35
CA GLU A 570 -6.40 3.11 -40.31
C GLU A 570 -6.94 1.82 -39.68
N ILE A 571 -7.35 0.85 -40.50
CA ILE A 571 -7.96 -0.39 -40.00
C ILE A 571 -6.95 -1.36 -39.36
N GLY A 572 -5.69 -1.34 -39.79
CA GLY A 572 -4.70 -2.35 -39.44
C GLY A 572 -4.93 -3.64 -40.23
N LYS A 573 -5.20 -4.76 -39.56
CA LYS A 573 -5.57 -6.03 -40.19
C LYS A 573 -7.09 -6.19 -40.28
N ASN A 574 -7.58 -6.60 -41.45
CA ASN A 574 -9.00 -6.90 -41.66
C ASN A 574 -9.50 -8.07 -40.80
N GLN A 575 -8.59 -8.95 -40.36
CA GLN A 575 -8.90 -10.04 -39.45
C GLN A 575 -7.75 -10.20 -38.45
N ARG A 576 -8.09 -10.23 -37.16
CA ARG A 576 -7.11 -10.42 -36.09
C ARG A 576 -7.71 -11.25 -34.96
N SER A 577 -7.06 -12.36 -34.63
CA SER A 577 -7.41 -13.20 -33.49
C SER A 577 -6.44 -12.98 -32.33
N LEU A 578 -6.99 -12.87 -31.12
CA LEU A 578 -6.23 -12.67 -29.87
C LEU A 578 -7.03 -13.22 -28.69
N GLY A 579 -6.37 -13.88 -27.74
CA GLY A 579 -7.02 -14.32 -26.50
C GLY A 579 -8.13 -15.36 -26.67
N GLY A 580 -8.22 -16.03 -27.82
CA GLY A 580 -9.30 -16.96 -28.14
C GLY A 580 -10.54 -16.31 -28.77
N ASP A 581 -10.48 -15.02 -29.09
CA ASP A 581 -11.50 -14.27 -29.80
C ASP A 581 -10.96 -13.73 -31.13
N GLU A 582 -11.84 -13.26 -32.01
CA GLU A 582 -11.49 -12.76 -33.33
C GLU A 582 -12.34 -11.57 -33.76
N ILE A 583 -11.67 -10.51 -34.22
CA ILE A 583 -12.29 -9.35 -34.86
C ILE A 583 -12.14 -9.46 -36.39
N THR A 584 -13.25 -9.20 -37.09
CA THR A 584 -13.31 -9.05 -38.55
C THR A 584 -13.80 -7.65 -38.90
N ILE A 585 -13.10 -6.98 -39.82
CA ILE A 585 -13.38 -5.62 -40.28
C ILE A 585 -13.56 -5.64 -41.79
N ASP A 586 -14.77 -5.30 -42.25
CA ASP A 586 -15.17 -5.37 -43.65
C ASP A 586 -15.69 -4.02 -44.16
N GLU A 587 -15.57 -3.77 -45.46
CA GLU A 587 -16.26 -2.67 -46.12
C GLU A 587 -17.77 -2.99 -46.29
N PRO A 588 -18.70 -2.07 -46.02
CA PRO A 588 -20.13 -2.32 -46.16
C PRO A 588 -20.54 -2.41 -47.64
N SER A 589 -21.29 -3.46 -48.00
CA SER A 589 -21.73 -3.73 -49.38
C SER A 589 -22.81 -2.78 -49.89
N ASP A 590 -23.59 -2.19 -48.98
CA ASP A 590 -24.78 -1.41 -49.30
C ASP A 590 -25.13 -0.41 -48.18
N PRO A 591 -26.01 0.58 -48.44
CA PRO A 591 -26.38 1.56 -47.42
C PRO A 591 -27.00 0.97 -46.15
N ALA A 592 -27.73 -0.15 -46.25
CA ALA A 592 -28.35 -0.79 -45.10
C ALA A 592 -27.31 -1.38 -44.15
N SER A 593 -26.30 -2.06 -44.70
CA SER A 593 -25.15 -2.58 -43.93
C SER A 593 -24.28 -1.48 -43.32
N ARG A 594 -24.18 -0.31 -43.97
CA ARG A 594 -23.42 0.83 -43.47
C ARG A 594 -24.12 1.56 -42.32
N ARG A 595 -25.46 1.55 -42.32
CA ARG A 595 -26.37 2.21 -41.37
C ARG A 595 -26.26 3.74 -41.32
N TYR A 596 -25.08 4.28 -41.04
CA TYR A 596 -24.84 5.72 -40.87
C TYR A 596 -24.01 6.30 -42.02
N HIS A 597 -24.32 7.53 -42.44
CA HIS A 597 -23.53 8.22 -43.46
C HIS A 597 -22.08 8.46 -43.01
N GLY A 598 -21.14 8.28 -43.93
CA GLY A 598 -19.71 8.50 -43.69
C GLY A 598 -18.96 7.31 -43.09
N ILE A 599 -19.65 6.25 -42.65
CA ILE A 599 -18.99 5.04 -42.14
C ILE A 599 -18.25 4.31 -43.26
N THR A 600 -16.98 4.00 -43.01
CA THR A 600 -16.09 3.37 -44.00
C THR A 600 -16.07 1.85 -43.90
N HIS A 601 -16.19 1.31 -42.68
CA HIS A 601 -16.05 -0.12 -42.39
C HIS A 601 -17.03 -0.54 -41.28
N ILE A 602 -17.26 -1.83 -41.14
CA ILE A 602 -18.00 -2.42 -40.03
C ILE A 602 -17.16 -3.50 -39.35
N GLY A 603 -17.15 -3.48 -38.02
CA GLY A 603 -16.47 -4.46 -37.19
C GLY A 603 -17.46 -5.47 -36.63
N ARG A 604 -17.06 -6.75 -36.62
CA ARG A 604 -17.73 -7.83 -35.90
C ARG A 604 -16.73 -8.58 -35.04
N LEU A 605 -17.18 -9.02 -33.88
CA LEU A 605 -16.38 -9.80 -32.93
C LEU A 605 -17.03 -11.16 -32.75
N GLN A 606 -16.24 -12.23 -32.81
CA GLN A 606 -16.75 -13.59 -32.69
C GLN A 606 -17.52 -13.81 -31.37
N SER A 607 -17.04 -13.27 -30.25
CA SER A 607 -17.75 -13.32 -28.97
C SER A 607 -18.90 -12.29 -28.82
N GLY A 608 -18.95 -11.28 -29.70
CA GLY A 608 -19.90 -10.17 -29.65
C GLY A 608 -21.30 -10.47 -30.20
N GLY A 609 -21.52 -11.68 -30.73
CA GLY A 609 -22.80 -12.07 -31.35
C GLY A 609 -23.12 -11.26 -32.60
N ASP A 610 -24.38 -10.85 -32.76
CA ASP A 610 -24.84 -10.05 -33.91
C ASP A 610 -24.50 -8.55 -33.79
N HIS A 611 -23.86 -8.13 -32.68
CA HIS A 611 -23.54 -6.72 -32.44
C HIS A 611 -22.45 -6.22 -33.39
N THR A 612 -22.77 -5.18 -34.16
CA THR A 612 -21.87 -4.56 -35.14
C THR A 612 -21.40 -3.20 -34.64
N VAL A 613 -20.09 -2.97 -34.72
CA VAL A 613 -19.48 -1.65 -34.44
C VAL A 613 -19.23 -0.94 -35.76
N PHE A 614 -19.66 0.32 -35.88
CA PHE A 614 -19.55 1.12 -37.10
C PHE A 614 -18.25 1.93 -37.10
N ILE A 615 -17.39 1.67 -38.09
CA ILE A 615 -16.00 2.14 -38.10
C ILE A 615 -15.80 3.27 -39.12
N LEU A 616 -15.30 4.40 -38.63
CA LEU A 616 -14.81 5.51 -39.43
C LEU A 616 -13.27 5.52 -39.42
N ALA A 617 -12.66 4.96 -40.46
CA ALA A 617 -11.24 5.05 -40.73
C ALA A 617 -10.95 6.35 -41.48
N LEU A 618 -10.41 7.35 -40.79
CA LEU A 618 -10.22 8.70 -41.32
C LEU A 618 -9.33 8.72 -42.56
N LYS A 619 -8.33 7.85 -42.66
CA LYS A 619 -7.46 7.75 -43.84
C LYS A 619 -8.24 7.34 -45.09
N ASP A 620 -9.13 6.36 -44.97
CA ASP A 620 -9.98 5.91 -46.08
C ASP A 620 -11.08 6.92 -46.39
N PHE A 621 -11.69 7.49 -45.36
CA PHE A 621 -12.65 8.58 -45.52
C PHE A 621 -12.06 9.72 -46.35
N LEU A 622 -10.88 10.23 -45.94
CA LEU A 622 -10.17 11.30 -46.64
C LEU A 622 -9.85 10.92 -48.09
N ARG A 623 -9.39 9.68 -48.33
CA ARG A 623 -9.13 9.19 -49.69
C ARG A 623 -10.39 9.19 -50.55
N ILE A 624 -11.53 8.76 -50.00
CA ILE A 624 -12.80 8.67 -50.72
C ILE A 624 -13.34 10.06 -51.06
N VAL A 625 -13.41 10.96 -50.07
CA VAL A 625 -13.98 12.31 -50.27
C VAL A 625 -13.07 13.25 -51.07
N SER A 626 -11.80 12.89 -51.25
CA SER A 626 -10.85 13.65 -52.06
C SER A 626 -10.61 13.04 -53.44
N ALA A 627 -11.24 11.90 -53.78
CA ALA A 627 -11.00 11.16 -55.01
C ALA A 627 -11.47 11.88 -56.30
N ASP A 628 -12.37 12.86 -56.18
CA ASP A 628 -12.89 13.66 -57.30
C ASP A 628 -12.13 15.00 -57.51
N SER A 629 -10.80 14.98 -57.31
CA SER A 629 -9.89 16.10 -57.65
C SER A 629 -9.32 15.96 -59.05
#